data_AF-A0A1C3F2L5-F1
#
_entry.id   AF-A0A1C3F2L5-F1
#
_cell.length_a   1.000
_cell.length_b   1.000
_cell.length_c   1.000
_cell.angle_alpha   90.00
_cell.angle_beta   90.00
_cell.angle_gamma   90.00
#
_symmetry.space_group_name_H-M   'P 1'
#
loop_
_entity.id
_entity.type
_entity.pdbx_description
1 polymer ?
#
loop_
_entity_poly.entity_id
_entity_poly.type
_entity_poly.pdbx_seq_one_letter_code
_entity_poly.pdbx_strand_id
1 'polypeptide(L)'
;MIEDDESGIKIAECLGDFEKQGKIGRVNTNQDNADQGLAKLVLTVVELLRRVMEHEALRRIDGGTLTEREIEEMGETFLKLDNKMVEMREIFGLKEEDLNIDLGPLGNLM
;
A
#
# COMPACT_ATOMS: atom_id res chain seq x y z
N MET A 1 13.57 -47.62 -27.97
CA MET A 1 13.12 -47.32 -26.60
C MET A 1 13.72 -45.97 -26.27
N ILE A 2 13.00 -44.90 -26.61
CA ILE A 2 13.34 -43.54 -26.18
C ILE A 2 12.33 -43.32 -25.07
N GLU A 3 12.82 -43.37 -23.83
CA GLU A 3 12.01 -43.11 -22.64
C GLU A 3 11.57 -41.66 -22.71
N ASP A 4 10.25 -41.45 -22.71
CA ASP A 4 9.61 -40.16 -22.68
C ASP A 4 10.11 -39.39 -21.45
N ASP A 5 10.85 -38.30 -21.71
CA ASP A 5 11.45 -37.41 -20.72
C ASP A 5 10.36 -36.60 -20.01
N GLU A 6 9.71 -37.25 -19.03
CA GLU A 6 8.77 -36.66 -18.07
C GLU A 6 9.44 -35.57 -17.20
N SER A 7 10.77 -35.49 -17.22
CA SER A 7 11.56 -34.54 -16.44
C SER A 7 11.62 -33.17 -17.10
N GLY A 8 11.62 -33.09 -18.43
CA GLY A 8 11.54 -31.83 -19.17
C GLY A 8 10.21 -31.07 -19.00
N ILE A 9 9.10 -31.80 -18.89
CA ILE A 9 7.75 -31.23 -18.70
C ILE A 9 7.62 -30.63 -17.30
N LYS A 10 8.13 -31.31 -16.27
CA LYS A 10 8.15 -30.77 -14.88
C LYS A 10 8.98 -29.50 -14.74
N ILE A 11 10.08 -29.37 -15.48
CA ILE A 11 10.90 -28.15 -15.46
C ILE A 11 10.15 -26.99 -16.11
N ALA A 12 9.43 -27.23 -17.21
CA ALA A 12 8.60 -26.23 -17.86
C ALA A 12 7.39 -25.80 -17.01
N GLU A 13 6.74 -26.74 -16.30
CA GLU A 13 5.67 -26.43 -15.33
C GLU A 13 6.19 -25.65 -14.12
N CYS A 14 7.34 -26.04 -13.55
CA CYS A 14 7.97 -25.29 -12.47
C CYS A 14 8.34 -23.85 -12.88
N LEU A 15 8.83 -23.64 -14.10
CA LEU A 15 9.13 -22.30 -14.62
C LEU A 15 7.86 -21.47 -14.83
N GLY A 16 6.75 -22.08 -15.26
CA GLY A 16 5.44 -21.43 -15.37
C GLY A 16 4.84 -21.01 -14.02
N ASP A 17 5.12 -21.78 -12.97
CA ASP A 17 4.69 -21.46 -11.60
C ASP A 17 5.53 -20.34 -10.96
N PHE A 18 6.82 -20.22 -11.32
CA PHE A 18 7.66 -19.08 -10.90
C PHE A 18 7.23 -17.77 -11.58
N GLU A 19 6.80 -17.79 -12.85
CA GLU A 19 6.25 -16.58 -13.49
C GLU A 19 4.93 -16.11 -12.87
N LYS A 20 4.10 -17.03 -12.36
CA LYS A 20 2.88 -16.68 -11.61
C LYS A 20 3.17 -16.10 -10.23
N GLN A 21 4.27 -16.50 -9.60
CA GLN A 21 4.75 -15.91 -8.33
C GLN A 21 5.50 -14.59 -8.52
N GLY A 22 5.78 -14.19 -9.77
CA GLY A 22 6.44 -12.94 -10.15
C GLY A 22 5.54 -11.70 -10.11
N LYS A 23 4.27 -11.81 -9.75
CA LYS A 23 3.49 -10.66 -9.26
C LYS A 23 3.84 -10.38 -7.80
N ILE A 24 5.11 -10.07 -7.54
CA ILE A 24 5.38 -9.09 -6.49
C ILE A 24 4.49 -7.89 -6.85
N GLY A 25 3.74 -7.31 -5.92
CA GLY A 25 3.06 -6.03 -6.12
C GLY A 25 4.10 -4.93 -6.32
N ARG A 26 4.83 -5.02 -7.43
CA ARG A 26 5.75 -4.03 -7.93
C ARG A 26 4.84 -2.85 -8.18
N VAL A 27 5.05 -1.78 -7.42
CA VAL A 27 4.73 -0.44 -7.89
C VAL A 27 5.25 -0.42 -9.32
N ASN A 28 4.32 -0.42 -10.29
CA ASN A 28 4.67 -0.64 -11.68
C ASN A 28 5.31 0.66 -12.17
N THR A 29 6.60 0.83 -11.90
CA THR A 29 7.42 1.96 -12.33
C THR A 29 7.84 1.76 -13.77
N ASN A 30 6.89 1.41 -14.64
CA ASN A 30 7.14 1.48 -16.08
C ASN A 30 7.49 2.94 -16.40
N GLN A 31 8.48 3.15 -17.26
CA GLN A 31 9.13 4.46 -17.42
C GLN A 31 8.16 5.56 -17.87
N ASP A 32 7.06 5.18 -18.53
CA ASP A 32 6.01 6.10 -18.97
C ASP A 32 5.08 6.55 -17.83
N ASN A 33 5.02 5.84 -16.69
CA ASN A 33 4.08 6.08 -15.57
C ASN A 33 4.76 6.09 -14.19
N ALA A 34 6.07 6.34 -14.12
CA ALA A 34 6.85 6.29 -12.89
C ALA A 34 6.32 7.28 -11.82
N ASP A 35 5.84 8.46 -12.24
CA ASP A 35 5.28 9.48 -11.35
C ASP A 35 4.03 8.99 -10.62
N GLN A 36 3.12 8.30 -11.34
CA GLN A 36 1.91 7.75 -10.75
C GLN A 36 2.23 6.61 -9.76
N GLY A 37 3.19 5.76 -10.11
CA GLY A 37 3.67 4.70 -9.23
C GLY A 37 4.30 5.26 -7.95
N LEU A 38 5.16 6.26 -8.06
CA LEU A 38 5.77 6.94 -6.92
C LEU A 38 4.71 7.64 -6.04
N ALA A 39 3.77 8.35 -6.67
CA ALA A 39 2.67 8.99 -5.95
C ALA A 39 1.85 7.97 -5.16
N LYS A 40 1.49 6.84 -5.79
CA LYS A 40 0.80 5.73 -5.14
C LYS A 40 1.56 5.24 -3.91
N LEU A 41 2.88 5.01 -4.04
CA LEU A 41 3.72 4.55 -2.93
C LEU A 41 3.77 5.57 -1.78
N VAL A 42 4.01 6.83 -2.10
CA VAL A 42 4.10 7.90 -1.07
C VAL A 42 2.76 8.08 -0.37
N LEU A 43 1.65 8.16 -1.12
CA LEU A 43 0.31 8.29 -0.54
C LEU A 43 -0.03 7.07 0.33
N THR A 44 0.36 5.88 -0.08
CA THR A 44 0.19 4.66 0.73
C THR A 44 0.96 4.74 2.05
N VAL A 45 2.22 5.20 2.04
CA VAL A 45 3.02 5.36 3.26
C VAL A 45 2.42 6.44 4.17
N VAL A 46 1.99 7.57 3.61
CA VAL A 46 1.35 8.64 4.37
C VAL A 46 0.05 8.16 5.02
N GLU A 47 -0.76 7.40 4.29
CA GLU A 47 -2.01 6.81 4.80
C GLU A 47 -1.76 5.80 5.94
N LEU A 48 -0.71 4.97 5.82
CA LEU A 48 -0.30 4.08 6.90
C LEU A 48 0.07 4.88 8.16
N LEU A 49 0.88 5.92 8.01
CA LEU A 49 1.28 6.77 9.13
C LEU A 49 0.07 7.46 9.77
N ARG A 50 -0.89 7.95 8.95
CA ARG A 50 -2.14 8.53 9.42
C ARG A 50 -2.91 7.55 10.31
N ARG A 51 -3.09 6.30 9.86
CA ARG A 51 -3.80 5.25 10.64
C ARG A 51 -3.11 4.95 11.96
N VAL A 52 -1.78 4.86 11.97
CA VAL A 52 -1.01 4.63 13.19
C VAL A 52 -1.17 5.81 14.17
N MET A 53 -1.08 7.04 13.65
CA MET A 53 -1.28 8.24 14.47
C MET A 53 -2.71 8.34 15.01
N GLU A 54 -3.72 7.98 14.23
CA GLU A 54 -5.12 7.92 14.65
C GLU A 54 -5.33 6.90 15.77
N HIS A 55 -4.73 5.72 15.65
CA HIS A 55 -4.79 4.71 16.70
C HIS A 55 -4.14 5.20 18.01
N GLU A 56 -2.96 5.83 17.93
CA GLU A 56 -2.29 6.37 19.10
C GLU A 56 -3.05 7.57 19.70
N ALA A 57 -3.67 8.40 18.85
CA ALA A 57 -4.53 9.50 19.28
C ALA A 57 -5.67 8.98 20.17
N LEU A 58 -6.39 7.94 19.72
CA LEU A 58 -7.44 7.30 20.50
C LEU A 58 -6.93 6.78 21.84
N ARG A 59 -5.78 6.07 21.85
CA ARG A 59 -5.17 5.59 23.09
C ARG A 59 -4.84 6.71 24.07
N ARG A 60 -4.36 7.85 23.58
CA ARG A 60 -4.00 9.01 24.41
C ARG A 60 -5.22 9.77 24.94
N ILE A 61 -6.30 9.82 24.15
CA ILE A 61 -7.60 10.34 24.58
C ILE A 61 -8.15 9.48 25.71
N ASP A 62 -8.21 8.16 25.51
CA ASP A 62 -8.70 7.22 26.52
C ASP A 62 -7.82 7.21 27.79
N GLY A 63 -6.51 7.42 27.62
CA GLY A 63 -5.55 7.54 28.71
C GLY A 63 -5.56 8.89 29.43
N GLY A 64 -6.35 9.87 28.95
CA GLY A 64 -6.41 11.21 29.52
C GLY A 64 -5.09 11.98 29.45
N THR A 65 -4.20 11.61 28.51
CA THR A 65 -2.86 12.23 28.38
C THR A 65 -2.86 13.47 27.49
N LEU A 66 -4.02 13.85 26.94
CA LEU A 66 -4.22 15.03 26.09
C LEU A 66 -5.30 15.92 26.70
N THR A 67 -5.10 17.22 26.63
CA THR A 67 -6.10 18.23 26.96
C THR A 67 -7.15 18.36 25.84
N GLU A 68 -8.34 18.88 26.15
CA GLU A 68 -9.40 19.09 25.15
C GLU A 68 -8.93 19.91 23.94
N ARG A 69 -8.14 20.96 24.17
CA ARG A 69 -7.55 21.79 23.11
C ARG A 69 -6.59 20.99 22.22
N GLU A 70 -5.74 20.15 22.81
CA GLU A 70 -4.81 19.30 22.03
C GLU A 70 -5.57 18.25 21.20
N ILE A 71 -6.68 17.74 21.71
CA ILE A 71 -7.57 16.84 20.96
C ILE A 71 -8.17 17.55 19.75
N GLU A 72 -8.66 18.78 19.94
CA GLU A 72 -9.23 19.60 18.87
C GLU A 72 -8.18 19.95 17.79
N GLU A 73 -7.01 20.44 18.19
CA GLU A 73 -5.89 20.78 17.29
C GLU A 73 -5.43 19.57 16.46
N MET A 74 -5.36 18.39 17.10
CA MET A 74 -5.02 17.14 16.42
C MET A 74 -6.11 16.72 15.43
N GLY A 75 -7.39 16.82 15.83
CA GLY A 75 -8.54 16.54 14.96
C GLY A 75 -8.55 17.42 13.71
N GLU A 76 -8.31 18.73 13.87
CA GLU A 76 -8.17 19.64 12.73
C GLU A 76 -7.02 19.24 11.80
N THR A 77 -5.90 18.81 12.38
CA THR A 77 -4.73 18.40 11.60
C THR A 77 -5.02 17.16 10.77
N PHE A 78 -5.70 16.16 11.33
CA PHE A 78 -6.12 14.98 10.58
C PHE A 78 -7.12 15.31 9.48
N LEU A 79 -8.08 16.20 9.72
CA LEU A 79 -9.02 16.65 8.68
C LEU A 79 -8.30 17.37 7.52
N LYS A 80 -7.33 18.24 7.83
CA LYS A 80 -6.52 18.93 6.82
C LYS A 80 -5.69 17.92 6.00
N LEU A 81 -5.11 16.92 6.66
CA LEU A 81 -4.36 15.86 5.99
C LEU A 81 -5.26 15.03 5.07
N ASP A 82 -6.43 14.62 5.54
CA ASP A 82 -7.40 13.82 4.76
C ASP A 82 -7.85 14.57 3.48
N ASN A 83 -8.19 15.85 3.62
CA ASN A 83 -8.51 16.70 2.46
C ASN A 83 -7.35 16.78 1.46
N LYS A 84 -6.10 16.88 1.96
CA LYS A 84 -4.92 16.93 1.08
C LYS A 84 -4.66 15.58 0.39
N MET A 85 -4.96 14.47 1.06
CA MET A 85 -4.90 13.13 0.50
C MET A 85 -5.92 12.94 -0.63
N VAL A 86 -7.14 13.46 -0.48
CA VAL A 86 -8.16 13.48 -1.54
C VAL A 86 -7.66 14.26 -2.76
N GLU A 87 -7.19 15.50 -2.56
CA GLU A 87 -6.67 16.35 -3.64
C GLU A 87 -5.50 15.67 -4.39
N MET A 88 -4.55 15.08 -3.67
CA MET A 88 -3.41 14.39 -4.27
C MET A 88 -3.84 13.15 -5.06
N ARG A 89 -4.78 12.37 -4.52
CA ARG A 89 -5.34 11.21 -5.26
C ARG A 89 -5.98 11.65 -6.57
N GLU A 90 -6.75 12.73 -6.58
CA GLU A 90 -7.36 13.28 -7.80
C GLU A 90 -6.30 13.72 -8.83
N ILE A 91 -5.26 14.44 -8.39
CA ILE A 91 -4.16 14.90 -9.26
C ILE A 91 -3.47 13.73 -9.96
N PHE A 92 -3.25 12.61 -9.26
CA PHE A 92 -2.57 11.44 -9.80
C PHE A 92 -3.53 10.38 -10.40
N GLY A 93 -4.84 10.68 -10.47
CA GLY A 93 -5.84 9.76 -11.00
C GLY A 93 -5.94 8.45 -10.22
N LEU A 94 -5.72 8.50 -8.90
CA LEU A 94 -5.76 7.37 -7.98
C LEU A 94 -7.08 7.35 -7.22
N LYS A 95 -7.55 6.16 -6.87
CA LYS A 95 -8.65 5.93 -5.94
C LYS A 95 -8.13 5.54 -4.56
N GLU A 96 -9.02 5.48 -3.58
CA GLU A 96 -8.67 4.98 -2.24
C GLU A 96 -8.17 3.54 -2.26
N GLU A 97 -8.90 2.68 -2.98
CA GLU A 97 -8.59 1.26 -3.17
C GLU A 97 -7.22 1.04 -3.81
N ASP A 98 -6.71 2.01 -4.56
CA ASP A 98 -5.36 1.94 -5.11
C ASP A 98 -4.30 2.01 -4.02
N LEU A 99 -4.52 2.70 -2.90
CA LEU A 99 -3.51 2.78 -1.83
C LEU A 99 -3.30 1.44 -1.11
N ASN A 100 -4.13 0.43 -1.38
CA ASN A 100 -3.89 -0.91 -0.89
C ASN A 100 -2.83 -1.62 -1.73
N ILE A 101 -1.58 -1.60 -1.26
CA ILE A 101 -0.47 -2.27 -1.92
C ILE A 101 -0.38 -3.72 -1.43
N ASP A 102 -0.36 -4.64 -2.39
CA ASP A 102 -0.02 -6.06 -2.18
C ASP A 102 1.50 -6.22 -2.07
N LEU A 103 1.97 -6.67 -0.90
CA LEU A 103 3.38 -6.93 -0.62
C LEU A 103 3.74 -8.41 -0.86
N GLY A 104 2.85 -9.19 -1.49
CA GLY A 104 3.02 -10.60 -1.79
C GLY A 104 3.01 -11.45 -0.52
N PRO A 105 4.11 -12.11 -0.14
CA PRO A 105 4.15 -12.99 1.05
C PRO A 105 3.85 -12.28 2.37
N LEU A 106 3.99 -10.95 2.41
CA LEU A 106 3.68 -10.13 3.59
C LEU A 106 2.21 -9.70 3.65
N GLY A 107 1.41 -10.04 2.64
CA GLY A 107 0.01 -9.66 2.53
C GLY A 107 -0.19 -8.22 2.04
N ASN A 108 -1.42 -7.75 2.16
CA ASN A 108 -1.81 -6.40 1.78
C ASN A 108 -1.56 -5.42 2.93
N LEU A 109 -1.17 -4.19 2.61
CA LEU A 109 -0.89 -3.17 3.63
C LEU A 109 -2.16 -2.61 4.30
N MET A 110 -3.31 -2.63 3.60
CA MET A 110 -4.56 -2.02 4.07
C MET A 110 -5.79 -2.92 3.94
#